data_AF-A0A8S2UBB7-F1
#
_entry.id   AF-A0A8S2UBB7-F1
#
_cell.length_a   1.000
_cell.length_b   1.000
_cell.length_c   1.000
_cell.angle_alpha   90.00
_cell.angle_beta   90.00
_cell.angle_gamma   90.00
#
_symmetry.space_group_name_H-M   'P 1'
#
loop_
_entity.id
_entity.type
_entity.pdbx_description
1 polymer ?
#
loop_
_entity_poly.entity_id
_entity_poly.type
_entity_poly.pdbx_seq_one_letter_code
_entity_poly.pdbx_strand_id
1 'polypeptide(L)'
;IEPVPGNTSIPVFDRVLCDDIEGPALFNSVQIDLEQLGGSAFLTEFGACDDDFPTCDDQINWSLQSADAFLQSWTYWGEFFNDPVKFKSLSRVYARAIAGRPLSMGYIASEKHFYLSYVIDKSIKEPTEIFIPSVQFPKGNYNVTVTEELKWRVDSKNPSVILVEPSDAIMNNQDKNIIGFVYIFPKN
;
A
#
# COMPACT_ATOMS: atom_id res chain seq x y z
N ILE A 1 -11.65 -9.17 5.19
CA ILE A 1 -11.63 -8.30 4.01
C ILE A 1 -13.09 -7.99 3.75
N GLU A 2 -13.53 -6.75 3.92
CA GLU A 2 -14.89 -6.40 3.51
C GLU A 2 -14.95 -6.44 1.98
N PRO A 3 -16.05 -6.96 1.39
CA PRO A 3 -16.17 -7.03 -0.06
C PRO A 3 -16.05 -5.63 -0.65
N VAL A 4 -15.20 -5.50 -1.67
CA VAL A 4 -15.04 -4.24 -2.41
C VAL A 4 -16.44 -3.82 -2.92
N PRO A 5 -16.96 -2.63 -2.55
CA PRO A 5 -18.27 -2.21 -3.00
C PRO A 5 -18.23 -1.91 -4.50
N GLY A 6 -18.62 -2.89 -5.33
CA GLY A 6 -18.54 -2.77 -6.79
C GLY A 6 -19.64 -3.53 -7.57
N ASN A 7 -20.83 -2.95 -7.68
CA ASN A 7 -21.78 -3.12 -8.81
C ASN A 7 -22.60 -4.42 -9.00
N THR A 8 -23.93 -4.32 -9.02
CA THR A 8 -24.94 -5.37 -9.24
C THR A 8 -24.91 -6.10 -10.61
N SER A 9 -23.96 -5.79 -11.50
CA SER A 9 -23.87 -6.34 -12.86
C SER A 9 -23.17 -7.70 -12.96
N ILE A 10 -22.25 -8.00 -12.05
CA ILE A 10 -21.58 -9.30 -11.95
C ILE A 10 -22.33 -10.16 -10.92
N PRO A 11 -22.73 -11.40 -11.25
CA PRO A 11 -23.38 -12.29 -10.31
C PRO A 11 -22.58 -12.38 -9.01
N VAL A 12 -23.29 -12.33 -7.87
CA VAL A 12 -22.66 -12.33 -6.53
C VAL A 12 -21.73 -13.53 -6.35
N PHE A 13 -22.11 -14.69 -6.89
CA PHE A 13 -21.29 -15.90 -6.81
C PHE A 13 -19.96 -15.76 -7.56
N ASP A 14 -19.96 -15.21 -8.77
CA ASP A 14 -18.75 -15.04 -9.57
C ASP A 14 -17.78 -14.06 -8.91
N ARG A 15 -18.31 -12.99 -8.29
CA ARG A 15 -17.50 -12.05 -7.51
C ARG A 15 -16.88 -12.70 -6.28
N VAL A 16 -17.66 -13.45 -5.50
CA VAL A 16 -17.13 -14.15 -4.33
C VAL A 16 -16.07 -15.16 -4.75
N LEU A 17 -16.27 -15.88 -5.85
CA LEU A 17 -15.28 -16.79 -6.38
C LEU A 17 -13.98 -16.07 -6.77
N CYS A 18 -14.06 -14.97 -7.51
CA CYS A 18 -12.87 -14.22 -7.93
C CYS A 18 -12.17 -13.51 -6.76
N ASP A 19 -12.91 -12.71 -5.98
CA ASP A 19 -12.35 -11.75 -5.03
C ASP A 19 -12.02 -12.40 -3.67
N ASP A 20 -12.78 -13.41 -3.26
CA ASP A 20 -12.66 -14.02 -1.92
C ASP A 20 -12.03 -15.42 -1.95
N ILE A 21 -11.96 -16.08 -3.11
CA ILE A 21 -11.42 -17.45 -3.24
C ILE A 21 -10.20 -17.49 -4.17
N GLU A 22 -10.36 -17.31 -5.47
CA GLU A 22 -9.31 -17.54 -6.47
C GLU A 22 -8.19 -16.51 -6.37
N GLY A 23 -8.54 -15.23 -6.26
CA GLY A 23 -7.61 -14.13 -6.11
C GLY A 23 -6.71 -14.28 -4.88
N PRO A 24 -7.26 -14.42 -3.66
CA PRO A 24 -6.46 -14.67 -2.47
C PRO A 24 -5.68 -15.99 -2.54
N ALA A 25 -6.22 -17.04 -3.18
CA ALA A 25 -5.49 -18.29 -3.38
C ALA A 25 -4.23 -18.10 -4.25
N LEU A 26 -4.28 -17.25 -5.28
CA LEU A 26 -3.12 -16.90 -6.10
C LEU A 26 -2.02 -16.26 -5.24
N PHE A 27 -2.33 -15.20 -4.49
CA PHE A 27 -1.33 -14.56 -3.63
C PHE A 27 -0.82 -15.48 -2.52
N ASN A 28 -1.68 -16.32 -1.93
CA ASN A 28 -1.25 -17.31 -0.94
C ASN A 28 -0.31 -18.37 -1.53
N SER A 29 -0.54 -18.80 -2.76
CA SER A 29 0.37 -19.75 -3.44
C SER A 29 1.78 -19.17 -3.58
N VAL A 30 1.89 -17.87 -3.88
CA VAL A 30 3.18 -17.17 -3.92
C VAL A 30 3.84 -17.15 -2.55
N GLN A 31 3.09 -16.92 -1.46
CA GLN A 31 3.67 -16.97 -0.11
C GLN A 31 4.22 -18.36 0.25
N ILE A 32 3.50 -19.42 -0.13
CA ILE A 32 3.97 -20.81 0.07
C ILE A 32 5.29 -21.05 -0.67
N ASP A 33 5.40 -20.56 -1.92
CA ASP A 33 6.65 -20.68 -2.69
C ASP A 33 7.79 -19.88 -2.03
N LEU A 34 7.52 -18.69 -1.50
CA LEU A 34 8.51 -17.89 -0.77
C LEU A 34 8.98 -18.57 0.52
N GLU A 35 8.09 -19.26 1.24
CA GLU A 35 8.46 -20.03 2.44
C GLU A 35 9.36 -21.22 2.10
N GLN A 36 9.11 -21.88 0.97
CA GLN A 36 9.88 -23.07 0.56
C GLN A 36 11.23 -22.73 -0.08
N LEU A 37 11.25 -21.71 -0.93
CA LEU A 37 12.39 -21.39 -1.78
C LEU A 37 13.24 -20.23 -1.22
N GLY A 38 12.65 -19.40 -0.37
CA GLY A 38 13.20 -18.10 0.03
C GLY A 38 13.17 -17.08 -1.12
N GLY A 39 13.53 -15.84 -0.80
CA GLY A 39 13.61 -14.73 -1.77
C GLY A 39 12.49 -13.71 -1.62
N SER A 40 12.13 -13.06 -2.73
CA SER A 40 11.08 -12.04 -2.79
C SER A 40 10.18 -12.26 -4.00
N ALA A 41 8.95 -11.77 -3.93
CA ALA A 41 8.00 -11.81 -5.03
C ALA A 41 7.75 -10.42 -5.62
N PHE A 42 7.47 -10.40 -6.91
CA PHE A 42 7.12 -9.19 -7.65
C PHE A 42 6.05 -9.56 -8.69
N LEU A 43 4.87 -8.95 -8.59
CA LEU A 43 3.78 -9.14 -9.54
C LEU A 43 4.10 -8.37 -10.84
N THR A 44 4.57 -9.08 -11.85
CA THR A 44 5.09 -8.43 -13.06
C THR A 44 4.01 -7.89 -14.00
N GLU A 45 2.78 -8.37 -13.92
CA GLU A 45 1.70 -7.97 -14.83
C GLU A 45 0.34 -8.07 -14.12
N PHE A 46 -0.49 -7.04 -14.30
CA PHE A 46 -1.91 -7.03 -13.95
C PHE A 46 -2.59 -5.87 -14.70
N GLY A 47 -3.93 -5.84 -14.69
CA GLY A 47 -4.70 -4.73 -15.26
C GLY A 47 -5.06 -4.87 -16.73
N ALA A 48 -4.96 -6.07 -17.30
CA ALA A 48 -5.49 -6.40 -18.63
C ALA A 48 -7.04 -6.49 -18.61
N CYS A 49 -7.71 -5.41 -18.22
CA CYS A 49 -9.15 -5.25 -18.33
C CYS A 49 -9.49 -4.36 -19.54
N ASP A 50 -10.51 -4.76 -20.30
CA ASP A 50 -11.02 -3.99 -21.44
C ASP A 50 -11.66 -2.69 -20.95
N ASP A 51 -11.46 -1.59 -21.69
CA ASP A 51 -12.03 -0.28 -21.37
C ASP A 51 -13.58 -0.27 -21.40
N ASP A 52 -14.17 -1.23 -22.12
CA ASP A 52 -15.63 -1.44 -22.19
C ASP A 52 -16.18 -2.19 -20.96
N PHE A 53 -15.32 -2.70 -20.07
CA PHE A 53 -15.73 -3.38 -18.85
C PHE A 53 -15.93 -2.38 -17.70
N PRO A 54 -17.18 -2.17 -17.21
CA PRO A 54 -17.50 -1.13 -16.22
C PRO A 54 -16.92 -1.38 -14.82
N THR A 55 -16.11 -2.43 -14.64
CA THR A 55 -15.50 -2.85 -13.36
C THR A 55 -13.97 -2.88 -13.42
N CYS A 56 -13.35 -2.39 -14.51
CA CYS A 56 -11.90 -2.39 -14.68
C CYS A 56 -11.18 -1.66 -13.52
N ASP A 57 -11.73 -0.54 -13.04
CA ASP A 57 -11.18 0.18 -11.89
C ASP A 57 -11.28 -0.59 -10.58
N ASP A 58 -12.38 -1.33 -10.37
CA ASP A 58 -12.56 -2.16 -9.19
C ASP A 58 -11.54 -3.31 -9.17
N GLN A 59 -11.30 -3.94 -10.32
CA GLN A 59 -10.29 -5.00 -10.46
C GLN A 59 -8.87 -4.49 -10.24
N ILE A 60 -8.54 -3.31 -10.78
CA ILE A 60 -7.25 -2.65 -10.53
C ILE A 60 -7.10 -2.37 -9.03
N ASN A 61 -8.10 -1.78 -8.39
CA ASN A 61 -8.05 -1.46 -6.97
C ASN A 61 -8.00 -2.71 -6.07
N TRP A 62 -8.73 -3.78 -6.42
CA TRP A 62 -8.67 -5.06 -5.71
C TRP A 62 -7.27 -5.69 -5.84
N SER A 63 -6.67 -5.68 -7.03
CA SER A 63 -5.33 -6.23 -7.27
C SER A 63 -4.28 -5.47 -6.45
N LEU A 64 -4.39 -4.14 -6.41
CA LEU A 64 -3.48 -3.27 -5.67
C LEU A 64 -3.64 -3.43 -4.15
N GLN A 65 -4.88 -3.55 -3.64
CA GLN A 65 -5.13 -3.83 -2.23
C GLN A 65 -4.62 -5.20 -1.81
N SER A 66 -4.78 -6.20 -2.68
CA SER A 66 -4.24 -7.55 -2.45
C SER A 66 -2.71 -7.51 -2.42
N ALA A 67 -2.07 -6.85 -3.39
CA ALA A 67 -0.62 -6.68 -3.39
C ALA A 67 -0.11 -5.99 -2.11
N ASP A 68 -0.79 -4.94 -1.65
CA ASP A 68 -0.48 -4.27 -0.39
C ASP A 68 -0.60 -5.23 0.82
N ALA A 69 -1.68 -6.01 0.90
CA ALA A 69 -1.94 -6.96 1.99
C ALA A 69 -0.89 -8.09 2.09
N PHE A 70 -0.30 -8.47 0.96
CA PHE A 70 0.78 -9.47 0.88
C PHE A 70 2.19 -8.85 0.86
N LEU A 71 2.30 -7.52 1.02
CA LEU A 71 3.56 -6.77 0.93
C LEU A 71 4.33 -7.05 -0.37
N GLN A 72 3.61 -7.29 -1.47
CA GLN A 72 4.15 -7.67 -2.75
C GLN A 72 4.21 -6.45 -3.69
N SER A 73 5.40 -6.19 -4.23
CA SER A 73 5.57 -5.14 -5.25
C SER A 73 5.00 -5.58 -6.60
N TRP A 74 4.73 -4.60 -7.47
CA TRP A 74 4.07 -4.86 -8.75
C TRP A 74 4.54 -3.91 -9.85
N THR A 75 4.27 -4.28 -11.10
CA THR A 75 4.26 -3.36 -12.24
C THR A 75 2.99 -3.56 -13.07
N TYR A 76 2.37 -2.46 -13.47
CA TYR A 76 1.14 -2.45 -14.25
C TYR A 76 1.43 -2.79 -15.72
N TRP A 77 0.51 -3.51 -16.37
CA TRP A 77 0.61 -3.82 -17.79
C TRP A 77 -0.22 -2.85 -18.64
N GLY A 78 0.45 -2.09 -19.51
CA GLY A 78 -0.19 -1.22 -20.51
C GLY A 78 -0.02 0.27 -20.26
N GLU A 79 -0.61 1.07 -21.16
CA GLU A 79 -0.63 2.53 -21.04
C GLU A 79 -1.76 2.99 -20.10
N PHE A 80 -1.47 3.94 -19.21
CA PHE A 80 -2.46 4.49 -18.28
C PHE A 80 -2.38 6.01 -18.13
N PHE A 81 -1.36 6.68 -18.69
CA PHE A 81 -1.13 8.11 -18.48
C PHE A 81 -2.25 9.01 -19.02
N ASN A 82 -2.91 8.58 -20.10
CA ASN A 82 -4.03 9.32 -20.70
C ASN A 82 -5.40 8.88 -20.16
N ASP A 83 -5.44 7.85 -19.31
CA ASP A 83 -6.64 7.40 -18.64
C ASP A 83 -6.68 8.00 -17.22
N PRO A 84 -7.52 9.01 -16.97
CA PRO A 84 -7.55 9.70 -15.68
C PRO A 84 -7.97 8.79 -14.52
N VAL A 85 -8.74 7.73 -14.78
CA VAL A 85 -9.23 6.83 -13.74
C VAL A 85 -8.14 5.84 -13.36
N LYS A 86 -7.52 5.17 -14.35
CA LYS A 86 -6.38 4.28 -14.11
C LYS A 86 -5.19 5.04 -13.51
N PHE A 87 -4.87 6.22 -14.05
CA PHE A 87 -3.81 7.09 -13.52
C PHE A 87 -4.03 7.40 -12.04
N LYS A 88 -5.27 7.69 -11.63
CA LYS A 88 -5.59 7.94 -10.23
C LYS A 88 -5.50 6.66 -9.38
N SER A 89 -6.04 5.53 -9.84
CA SER A 89 -6.00 4.25 -9.10
C SER A 89 -4.56 3.76 -8.86
N LEU A 90 -3.69 3.93 -9.85
CA LEU A 90 -2.26 3.55 -9.78
C LEU A 90 -1.41 4.57 -9.00
N SER A 91 -1.86 5.83 -8.88
CA SER A 91 -1.19 6.85 -8.08
C SER A 91 -1.57 6.72 -6.60
N ARG A 92 -0.82 5.89 -5.87
CA ARG A 92 -1.11 5.51 -4.47
C ARG A 92 -0.11 6.08 -3.48
N VAL A 93 -0.52 6.20 -2.22
CA VAL A 93 0.42 6.36 -1.10
C VAL A 93 1.08 5.01 -0.84
N TYR A 94 2.41 4.97 -0.75
CA TYR A 94 3.13 3.74 -0.41
C TYR A 94 4.48 4.03 0.24
N ALA A 95 4.96 3.10 1.06
CA ALA A 95 6.30 3.14 1.61
C ALA A 95 7.31 2.67 0.55
N ARG A 96 8.21 3.56 0.10
CA ARG A 96 9.25 3.23 -0.88
C ARG A 96 10.41 2.46 -0.25
N ALA A 97 10.69 2.79 1.00
CA ALA A 97 11.73 2.18 1.81
C ALA A 97 11.29 2.20 3.28
N ILE A 98 11.54 1.13 4.02
CA ILE A 98 11.13 0.97 5.42
C ILE A 98 12.38 0.68 6.25
N ALA A 99 12.62 1.49 7.28
CA ALA A 99 13.72 1.33 8.22
C ALA A 99 13.38 0.26 9.29
N GLY A 100 13.16 -0.97 8.82
CA GLY A 100 12.77 -2.08 9.66
C GLY A 100 12.08 -3.19 8.89
N ARG A 101 11.40 -4.08 9.61
CA ARG A 101 10.67 -5.21 9.01
C ARG A 101 9.18 -4.86 8.88
N PRO A 102 8.63 -4.73 7.66
CA PRO A 102 7.21 -4.46 7.48
C PRO A 102 6.37 -5.60 8.06
N LEU A 103 5.24 -5.23 8.67
CA LEU A 103 4.24 -6.16 9.19
C LEU A 103 2.92 -6.06 8.42
N SER A 104 2.51 -4.84 8.07
CA SER A 104 1.35 -4.59 7.20
C SER A 104 1.47 -3.24 6.51
N MET A 105 0.92 -3.15 5.31
CA MET A 105 0.77 -1.90 4.55
C MET A 105 -0.56 -1.95 3.81
N GLY A 106 -1.17 -0.79 3.59
CA GLY A 106 -2.33 -0.71 2.72
C GLY A 106 -2.74 0.71 2.39
N TYR A 107 -3.33 0.86 1.20
CA TYR A 107 -3.97 2.11 0.77
C TYR A 107 -5.41 1.86 0.29
N ILE A 108 -6.37 2.43 1.01
CA ILE A 108 -7.79 2.41 0.63
C ILE A 108 -8.04 3.63 -0.25
N ALA A 109 -8.03 3.44 -1.57
CA ALA A 109 -8.05 4.55 -2.53
C ALA A 109 -9.37 5.36 -2.51
N SER A 110 -10.50 4.72 -2.22
CA SER A 110 -11.81 5.36 -2.11
C SER A 110 -11.86 6.37 -0.94
N GLU A 111 -11.24 6.03 0.18
CA GLU A 111 -11.16 6.85 1.40
C GLU A 111 -9.90 7.72 1.45
N LYS A 112 -8.92 7.43 0.60
CA LYS A 112 -7.56 7.97 0.64
C LYS A 112 -6.89 7.75 2.00
N HIS A 113 -7.10 6.57 2.57
CA HIS A 113 -6.49 6.18 3.84
C HIS A 113 -5.28 5.27 3.58
N PHE A 114 -4.14 5.61 4.16
CA PHE A 114 -2.94 4.78 4.14
C PHE A 114 -2.56 4.37 5.55
N TYR A 115 -2.16 3.12 5.72
CA TYR A 115 -1.60 2.61 6.96
C TYR A 115 -0.33 1.81 6.69
N LEU A 116 0.60 1.88 7.64
CA LEU A 116 1.82 1.08 7.68
C LEU A 116 2.12 0.70 9.12
N SER A 117 2.45 -0.57 9.34
CA SER A 117 3.04 -1.04 10.59
C SER A 117 4.31 -1.84 10.31
N TYR A 118 5.32 -1.66 11.17
CA TYR A 118 6.61 -2.32 11.01
C TYR A 118 7.35 -2.42 12.35
N VAL A 119 8.20 -3.45 12.47
CA VAL A 119 9.17 -3.53 13.56
C VAL A 119 10.32 -2.59 13.25
N ILE A 120 10.57 -1.62 14.13
CA ILE A 120 11.58 -0.58 13.94
C ILE A 120 12.98 -1.18 14.10
N ASP A 121 13.86 -0.98 13.11
CA ASP A 121 15.27 -1.33 13.20
C ASP A 121 16.13 -0.07 13.44
N LYS A 122 16.50 0.15 14.70
CA LYS A 122 17.33 1.29 15.15
C LYS A 122 18.78 1.26 14.61
N SER A 123 19.21 0.13 14.01
CA SER A 123 20.52 0.04 13.38
C SER A 123 20.57 0.79 12.04
N ILE A 124 19.43 0.89 11.34
CA ILE A 124 19.25 1.65 10.09
C ILE A 124 19.25 3.15 10.42
N LYS A 125 20.01 3.95 9.65
CA LYS A 125 20.17 5.39 9.90
C LYS A 125 19.33 6.25 8.98
N GLU A 126 18.98 5.70 7.84
CA GLU A 126 18.06 6.27 6.87
C GLU A 126 16.62 6.16 7.39
N PRO A 127 15.77 7.17 7.13
CA PRO A 127 14.37 7.14 7.51
C PRO A 127 13.58 6.13 6.67
N THR A 128 12.42 5.72 7.20
CA THR A 128 11.34 5.17 6.36
C THR A 128 10.84 6.29 5.45
N GLU A 129 10.73 6.01 4.14
CA GLU A 129 10.28 6.97 3.14
C GLU A 129 8.89 6.59 2.63
N ILE A 130 7.92 7.49 2.77
CA ILE A 130 6.55 7.27 2.29
C ILE A 130 6.23 8.32 1.23
N PHE A 131 5.91 7.84 0.03
CA PHE A 131 5.50 8.69 -1.08
C PHE A 131 4.00 9.01 -0.98
N ILE A 132 3.66 10.28 -1.16
CA ILE A 132 2.30 10.82 -1.10
C ILE A 132 2.03 11.55 -2.44
N PRO A 133 1.24 10.97 -3.35
CA PRO A 133 1.02 11.56 -4.66
C PRO A 133 0.10 12.79 -4.58
N SER A 134 0.50 13.86 -5.25
CA SER A 134 -0.25 15.12 -5.31
C SER A 134 -1.62 15.00 -6.00
N VAL A 135 -1.81 14.02 -6.89
CA VAL A 135 -3.10 13.74 -7.52
C VAL A 135 -4.14 13.25 -6.50
N GLN A 136 -3.71 12.55 -5.44
CA GLN A 136 -4.60 12.15 -4.35
C GLN A 136 -4.75 13.27 -3.32
N PHE A 137 -3.64 13.96 -3.04
CA PHE A 137 -3.56 14.99 -2.02
C PHE A 137 -3.06 16.34 -2.56
N PRO A 138 -3.89 17.08 -3.32
CA PRO A 138 -3.49 18.37 -3.87
C PRO A 138 -3.12 19.34 -2.75
N LYS A 139 -1.99 20.04 -2.93
CA LYS A 139 -1.45 21.01 -1.96
C LYS A 139 -1.17 20.42 -0.57
N GLY A 140 -0.97 19.11 -0.46
CA GLY A 140 -0.68 18.46 0.83
C GLY A 140 -1.86 18.49 1.80
N ASN A 141 -3.08 18.31 1.30
CA ASN A 141 -4.31 18.25 2.10
C ASN A 141 -4.49 16.89 2.81
N TYR A 142 -3.46 16.46 3.54
CA TYR A 142 -3.46 15.24 4.35
C TYR A 142 -3.05 15.52 5.81
N ASN A 143 -3.47 14.65 6.70
CA ASN A 143 -2.96 14.51 8.06
C ASN A 143 -2.07 13.28 8.15
N VAL A 144 -1.10 13.32 9.05
CA VAL A 144 -0.25 12.17 9.39
C VAL A 144 -0.30 11.99 10.89
N THR A 145 -0.62 10.77 11.33
CA THR A 145 -0.51 10.35 12.73
C THR A 145 0.47 9.20 12.81
N VAL A 146 1.35 9.26 13.80
CA VAL A 146 2.29 8.18 14.12
C VAL A 146 2.18 7.85 15.60
N THR A 147 2.60 6.64 15.99
CA THR A 147 2.72 6.29 17.41
C THR A 147 3.90 7.00 18.06
N GLU A 148 3.96 7.01 19.40
CA GLU A 148 4.94 7.78 20.17
C GLU A 148 6.40 7.36 19.93
N GLU A 149 6.62 6.14 19.44
CA GLU A 149 7.91 5.59 19.08
C GLU A 149 8.46 6.17 17.77
N LEU A 150 7.64 6.94 17.05
CA LEU A 150 7.97 7.53 15.77
C LEU A 150 7.84 9.05 15.80
N LYS A 151 8.61 9.69 14.93
CA LYS A 151 8.45 11.09 14.53
C LYS A 151 8.46 11.16 13.01
N TRP A 152 7.85 12.20 12.46
CA TRP A 152 7.80 12.37 11.01
C TRP A 152 8.03 13.83 10.60
N ARG A 153 8.46 14.01 9.36
CA ARG A 153 8.59 15.32 8.70
C ARG A 153 8.42 15.17 7.19
N VAL A 154 8.12 16.26 6.51
CA VAL A 154 8.18 16.31 5.03
C VAL A 154 9.65 16.36 4.59
N ASP A 155 10.00 15.65 3.52
CA ASP A 155 11.31 15.77 2.91
C ASP A 155 11.48 17.17 2.27
N SER A 156 12.55 17.86 2.63
CA SER A 156 12.86 19.19 2.11
C SER A 156 13.27 19.16 0.63
N LYS A 157 13.71 18.01 0.12
CA LYS A 157 14.08 17.83 -1.29
C LYS A 157 12.91 17.40 -2.16
N ASN A 158 11.98 16.62 -1.61
CA ASN A 158 10.80 16.15 -2.31
C ASN A 158 9.53 16.31 -1.43
N PRO A 159 8.72 17.35 -1.66
CA PRO A 159 7.48 17.59 -0.90
C PRO A 159 6.42 16.50 -1.03
N SER A 160 6.57 15.57 -1.99
CA SER A 160 5.69 14.40 -2.14
C SER A 160 6.17 13.20 -1.32
N VAL A 161 7.15 13.39 -0.43
CA VAL A 161 7.71 12.34 0.42
C VAL A 161 7.69 12.82 1.87
N ILE A 162 7.22 11.96 2.76
CA ILE A 162 7.45 12.13 4.19
C ILE A 162 8.52 11.13 4.65
N LEU A 163 9.25 11.55 5.66
CA LEU A 163 10.31 10.78 6.29
C LEU A 163 9.87 10.47 7.71
N VAL A 164 9.89 9.18 8.05
CA VAL A 164 9.48 8.66 9.36
C VAL A 164 10.70 8.04 10.02
N GLU A 165 10.99 8.48 11.24
CA GLU A 165 12.20 8.15 12.00
C GLU A 165 11.81 7.69 13.41
N PRO A 166 12.64 6.86 14.08
CA PRO A 166 12.49 6.59 15.50
C PRO A 166 12.45 7.89 16.32
N SER A 167 11.54 7.97 17.28
CA SER A 167 11.50 9.08 18.23
C SER A 167 12.62 8.95 19.27
N ASP A 168 12.98 10.08 19.88
CA ASP A 168 14.05 10.10 20.89
C ASP A 168 13.67 9.26 22.13
N ALA A 169 12.38 9.01 22.35
CA ALA A 169 11.84 8.20 23.45
C ALA A 169 12.32 6.74 23.40
N ILE A 170 12.59 6.20 22.20
CA ILE A 170 12.94 4.78 22.03
C ILE A 170 14.40 4.52 21.69
N MET A 171 15.22 5.57 21.51
CA MET A 171 16.61 5.43 21.06
C MET A 171 17.49 4.66 22.06
N ASN A 172 17.23 4.80 23.36
CA ASN A 172 17.96 4.09 24.42
C ASN A 172 17.25 2.82 24.89
N ASN A 173 16.05 2.52 24.37
CA ASN A 173 15.32 1.32 24.72
C ASN A 173 16.05 0.08 24.18
N GLN A 174 16.20 -0.97 24.98
CA GLN A 174 16.87 -2.23 24.60
C GLN A 174 15.94 -3.20 23.88
N ASP A 175 14.62 -2.95 23.90
CA ASP A 175 13.65 -3.77 23.18
C ASP A 175 13.91 -3.69 21.66
N LYS A 176 13.86 -4.86 21.04
CA LYS A 176 14.07 -5.09 19.60
C LYS A 176 12.76 -5.27 18.84
N ASN A 177 11.63 -5.40 19.54
CA ASN A 177 10.32 -5.65 18.95
C ASN A 177 9.39 -4.43 19.06
N ILE A 178 9.96 -3.23 19.02
CA ILE A 178 9.19 -1.99 19.05
C ILE A 178 8.49 -1.84 17.70
N ILE A 179 7.15 -1.78 17.72
CA ILE A 179 6.34 -1.63 16.52
C ILE A 179 5.94 -0.17 16.39
N GLY A 180 6.21 0.41 15.23
CA GLY A 180 5.73 1.75 14.87
C GLY A 180 4.52 1.65 13.93
N PHE A 181 3.57 2.56 14.11
CA PHE A 181 2.43 2.70 13.20
C PHE A 181 2.41 4.09 12.56
N VAL A 182 2.10 4.14 11.27
CA VAL A 182 1.89 5.37 10.51
C VAL A 182 0.51 5.30 9.86
N TYR A 183 -0.25 6.39 9.97
CA TYR A 183 -1.56 6.52 9.35
C TYR A 183 -1.68 7.89 8.67
N ILE A 184 -2.13 7.90 7.41
CA ILE A 184 -2.27 9.10 6.58
C ILE A 184 -3.68 9.14 6.02
N PHE A 185 -4.34 10.29 6.15
CA PHE A 185 -5.75 10.48 5.79
C PHE A 185 -6.03 11.92 5.34
N PRO A 186 -7.16 12.21 4.66
CA PRO A 186 -7.49 13.57 4.23
C PRO A 186 -7.59 14.58 5.38
N LYS A 187 -7.31 15.86 5.09
CA LYS A 187 -7.76 16.96 5.96
C LYS A 187 -9.28 17.14 5.80
N ASN A 188 -9.98 17.27 6.92
CA ASN A 188 -11.38 17.70 6.96
C ASN A 188 -11.53 19.13 6.42
#